data_AF-A0A7S1CHG6-F1
#
_entry.id   AF-A0A7S1CHG6-F1
#
_cell.length_a   1.000
_cell.length_b   1.000
_cell.length_c   1.000
_cell.angle_alpha   90.00
_cell.angle_beta   90.00
_cell.angle_gamma   90.00
#
_symmetry.space_group_name_H-M   'P 1'
#
loop_
_entity.id
_entity.type
_entity.pdbx_description
1 polymer ?
#
loop_
_entity_poly.entity_id
_entity_poly.type
_entity_poly.pdbx_seq_one_letter_code
_entity_poly.pdbx_strand_id
1 'polypeptide(L)'
;LGFSGTPSDLMPVELGRCRTEPGSDAKILRVLTSSEFVDYQRKSDWTVNGLLKSIAQGGFHALIDTGALITGKTNEQAARYLLKHGLKGLDGCAYLDSDDHKMVILRDRVRPVPLSE
;
A
#
# COMPACT_ATOMS: atom_id res chain seq x y z
N LEU A 1 3.02 -14.20 -13.51
CA LEU A 1 2.17 -13.39 -12.60
C LEU A 1 1.15 -14.32 -11.97
N GLY A 2 1.21 -14.52 -10.65
CA GLY A 2 0.18 -15.24 -9.89
C GLY A 2 -0.48 -14.25 -8.94
N PHE A 3 -1.81 -14.13 -9.01
CA PHE A 3 -2.58 -13.34 -8.07
C PHE A 3 -3.14 -14.29 -7.01
N SER A 4 -2.63 -14.19 -5.79
CA SER A 4 -3.21 -14.82 -4.62
C SER A 4 -4.21 -13.83 -4.04
N GLY A 5 -5.42 -13.81 -4.59
CA GLY A 5 -6.53 -13.17 -3.90
C GLY A 5 -6.73 -13.87 -2.56
N THR A 6 -6.85 -13.11 -1.47
CA THR A 6 -7.38 -13.68 -0.24
C THR A 6 -8.79 -14.17 -0.57
N PRO A 7 -9.14 -15.46 -0.39
CA PRO A 7 -10.50 -15.93 -0.61
C PRO A 7 -11.36 -15.33 0.51
N SER A 8 -11.80 -14.10 0.31
CA SER A 8 -12.70 -13.42 1.22
C SER A 8 -14.12 -13.73 0.76
N ASP A 9 -14.60 -14.91 1.17
CA ASP A 9 -16.03 -15.23 1.17
C ASP A 9 -16.73 -14.52 2.36
N LEU A 10 -16.33 -13.27 2.68
CA LEU A 10 -16.94 -12.43 3.72
C LEU A 10 -18.30 -11.85 3.24
N MET A 11 -19.09 -12.68 2.59
CA MET A 11 -20.44 -12.35 2.16
C MET A 11 -21.43 -13.03 3.13
N PRO A 12 -22.49 -12.33 3.57
CA PRO A 12 -23.61 -12.97 4.25
C PRO A 12 -24.07 -14.22 3.50
N VAL A 13 -24.38 -15.29 4.23
CA VAL A 13 -24.71 -16.61 3.66
C VAL A 13 -25.90 -16.52 2.68
N GLU A 14 -26.81 -15.56 2.88
CA GLU A 14 -27.96 -15.36 2.00
C GLU A 14 -27.58 -14.87 0.60
N LEU A 15 -26.40 -14.24 0.43
CA LEU A 15 -25.93 -13.73 -0.86
C LEU A 15 -25.26 -14.81 -1.74
N GLY A 16 -25.12 -16.02 -1.22
CA GLY A 16 -24.52 -17.14 -1.93
C GLY A 16 -23.00 -17.03 -2.08
N ARG A 17 -22.43 -17.80 -3.01
CA ARG A 17 -20.97 -17.83 -3.22
C ARG A 17 -20.51 -16.60 -3.98
N CYS A 18 -19.46 -15.95 -3.48
CA CYS A 18 -18.71 -14.96 -4.25
C CYS A 18 -18.14 -15.64 -5.50
N ARG A 19 -18.36 -15.03 -6.67
CA ARG A 19 -17.80 -15.50 -7.94
C ARG A 19 -17.02 -14.36 -8.56
N THR A 20 -15.81 -14.66 -9.00
CA THR A 20 -15.06 -13.72 -9.82
C THR A 20 -15.82 -13.44 -11.11
N GLU A 21 -15.91 -12.17 -11.49
CA GLU A 21 -16.50 -11.77 -12.76
C GLU A 21 -15.69 -12.37 -13.93
N PRO A 22 -16.35 -12.93 -14.97
CA PRO A 22 -15.65 -13.44 -16.13
C PRO A 22 -14.74 -12.39 -16.76
N GLY A 23 -13.45 -12.72 -16.89
CA GLY A 23 -12.44 -11.83 -17.51
C GLY A 23 -11.69 -10.91 -16.55
N SER A 24 -12.01 -10.87 -15.25
CA SER A 24 -11.26 -10.05 -14.28
C SER A 24 -9.77 -10.39 -14.27
N ASP A 25 -9.40 -11.68 -14.27
CA ASP A 25 -8.00 -12.11 -14.25
C ASP A 25 -7.24 -11.67 -15.50
N ALA A 26 -7.86 -11.79 -16.67
CA ALA A 26 -7.29 -11.33 -17.93
C ALA A 26 -7.09 -9.82 -17.93
N LYS A 27 -8.01 -9.06 -17.33
CA LYS A 27 -7.90 -7.61 -17.17
C LYS A 27 -6.77 -7.23 -16.21
N ILE A 28 -6.65 -7.92 -15.07
CA ILE A 28 -5.54 -7.73 -14.12
C ILE A 28 -4.21 -8.00 -14.81
N LEU A 29 -4.05 -9.15 -15.48
CA LEU A 29 -2.84 -9.49 -16.19
C LEU A 29 -2.50 -8.43 -17.25
N ARG A 30 -3.47 -8.06 -18.10
CA ARG A 30 -3.29 -7.04 -19.13
C ARG A 30 -2.77 -5.73 -18.54
N VAL A 31 -3.35 -5.24 -17.45
CA VAL A 31 -2.92 -4.00 -16.79
C VAL A 31 -1.53 -4.16 -16.21
N LEU A 32 -1.28 -5.23 -15.44
CA LEU A 32 0.01 -5.46 -14.77
C LEU A 32 1.17 -5.74 -15.72
N THR A 33 0.90 -6.15 -16.97
CA THR A 33 1.91 -6.33 -18.02
C THR A 33 2.01 -5.17 -19.00
N SER A 34 1.15 -4.15 -18.88
CA SER A 34 1.14 -3.01 -19.80
C SER A 34 2.09 -1.92 -19.33
N SER A 35 3.02 -1.51 -20.20
CA SER A 35 3.91 -0.36 -19.95
C SER A 35 3.17 0.99 -19.94
N GLU A 36 1.89 1.01 -20.33
CA GLU A 36 1.02 2.19 -20.19
C GLU A 36 0.67 2.46 -18.72
N PHE A 37 0.53 1.40 -17.91
CA PHE A 37 0.07 1.50 -16.53
C PHE A 37 1.14 1.15 -15.50
N VAL A 38 2.13 0.32 -15.89
CA VAL A 38 3.17 -0.17 -14.99
C VAL A 38 4.53 0.22 -15.53
N ASP A 39 5.32 0.85 -14.66
CA ASP A 39 6.73 1.14 -14.89
C ASP A 39 7.58 0.51 -13.78
N TYR A 40 8.88 0.35 -14.03
CA TYR A 40 9.82 -0.16 -13.05
C TYR A 40 11.11 0.65 -13.07
N GLN A 41 11.74 0.76 -11.90
CA GLN A 41 13.03 1.41 -11.77
C GLN A 41 14.02 0.48 -11.07
N ARG A 42 15.15 0.19 -11.73
CA ARG A 42 16.27 -0.47 -11.06
C ARG A 42 16.99 0.53 -10.16
N LYS A 43 17.20 0.17 -8.90
CA LYS A 43 17.98 0.95 -7.92
C LYS A 43 19.26 0.20 -7.58
N SER A 44 20.43 0.80 -7.83
CA SER A 44 21.71 0.36 -7.28
C SER A 44 22.03 1.15 -6.00
N ASP A 45 22.84 0.57 -5.11
CA ASP A 45 23.42 1.26 -3.94
C ASP A 45 22.38 2.00 -3.07
N TRP A 46 21.21 1.40 -2.90
CA TRP A 46 20.11 2.00 -2.16
C TRP A 46 20.20 1.69 -0.66
N THR A 47 19.65 2.59 0.14
CA THR A 47 19.35 2.34 1.55
C THR A 47 17.85 2.42 1.76
N VAL A 48 17.33 1.73 2.78
CA VAL A 48 15.90 1.77 3.13
C VAL A 48 15.37 3.21 3.23
N ASN A 49 16.11 4.06 3.94
CA ASN A 49 15.76 5.47 4.14
C ASN A 49 15.87 6.28 2.83
N GLY A 50 16.85 5.98 1.98
CA GLY A 50 16.98 6.59 0.66
C GLY A 50 15.82 6.23 -0.27
N LEU A 51 15.41 4.96 -0.28
CA LEU A 51 14.27 4.47 -1.04
C LEU A 51 12.98 5.16 -0.59
N LEU A 52 12.67 5.14 0.70
CA LEU A 52 11.46 5.79 1.23
C LEU A 52 11.46 7.29 0.99
N LYS A 53 12.61 7.96 1.09
CA LYS A 53 12.71 9.39 0.78
C LYS A 53 12.39 9.66 -0.70
N SER A 54 12.89 8.83 -1.61
CA SER A 54 12.57 8.95 -3.04
C SER A 54 11.08 8.74 -3.33
N ILE A 55 10.44 7.80 -2.63
CA ILE A 55 8.99 7.56 -2.74
C ILE A 55 8.21 8.77 -2.21
N ALA A 56 8.56 9.28 -1.03
CA ALA A 56 7.89 10.44 -0.43
C ALA A 56 7.93 11.70 -1.31
N GLN A 57 8.95 11.80 -2.18
CA GLN A 57 9.16 12.93 -3.09
C GLN A 57 8.65 12.67 -4.51
N GLY A 58 8.33 11.42 -4.86
CA GLY A 58 7.96 11.00 -6.21
C GLY A 58 6.49 11.16 -6.59
N GLY A 59 5.64 11.68 -5.69
CA GLY A 59 4.21 11.87 -5.96
C GLY A 59 3.38 10.58 -5.90
N PHE A 60 3.87 9.55 -5.19
CA PHE A 60 3.13 8.31 -4.96
C PHE A 60 2.11 8.48 -3.83
N HIS A 61 0.89 7.96 -4.03
CA HIS A 61 -0.22 8.08 -3.08
C HIS A 61 -0.49 6.79 -2.29
N ALA A 62 0.00 5.65 -2.78
CA ALA A 62 -0.18 4.36 -2.16
C ALA A 62 1.10 3.54 -2.27
N LEU A 63 1.41 2.81 -1.21
CA LEU A 63 2.43 1.77 -1.20
C LEU A 63 1.73 0.46 -0.88
N ILE A 64 1.83 -0.51 -1.79
CA ILE A 64 1.34 -1.87 -1.56
C ILE A 64 2.53 -2.69 -1.12
N ASP A 65 2.39 -3.40 -0.01
CA ASP A 65 3.46 -4.16 0.62
C ASP A 65 4.72 -3.30 0.74
N THR A 66 4.77 -2.46 1.79
CA THR A 66 5.93 -1.58 2.07
C THR A 66 7.23 -2.35 2.29
N GLY A 67 7.21 -3.68 2.11
CA GLY A 67 8.35 -4.56 2.12
C GLY A 67 8.92 -4.56 3.51
N ALA A 68 8.10 -4.83 4.54
CA ALA A 68 8.57 -4.88 5.92
C ALA A 68 9.78 -5.83 6.06
N LEU A 69 9.79 -6.92 5.29
CA LEU A 69 10.93 -7.86 5.19
C LEU A 69 12.19 -7.25 4.56
N ILE A 70 12.04 -6.31 3.63
CA ILE A 70 13.13 -5.66 2.89
C ILE A 70 13.63 -4.41 3.63
N THR A 71 12.71 -3.67 4.25
CA THR A 71 12.96 -2.39 4.90
C THR A 71 13.24 -2.52 6.39
N GLY A 72 12.79 -3.61 7.02
CA GLY A 72 12.77 -3.78 8.47
C GLY A 72 11.87 -2.81 9.20
N LYS A 73 10.95 -2.12 8.50
CA LYS A 73 10.07 -1.10 9.07
C LYS A 73 8.64 -1.60 9.18
N THR A 74 8.00 -1.27 10.29
CA THR A 74 6.54 -1.40 10.40
C THR A 74 5.86 -0.38 9.49
N ASN A 75 4.59 -0.63 9.14
CA ASN A 75 3.81 0.28 8.32
C ASN A 75 3.72 1.69 8.96
N GLU A 76 3.58 1.77 10.28
CA GLU A 76 3.62 3.04 11.02
C GLU A 76 4.96 3.76 10.85
N GLN A 77 6.08 3.04 11.02
CA GLN A 77 7.41 3.63 10.88
C GLN A 77 7.65 4.15 9.45
N ALA A 78 7.15 3.43 8.44
CA ALA A 78 7.20 3.86 7.05
C ALA A 78 6.34 5.12 6.84
N ALA A 79 5.09 5.11 7.29
CA ALA A 79 4.15 6.23 7.20
C ALA A 79 4.72 7.52 7.83
N ARG A 80 5.27 7.41 9.05
CA ARG A 80 5.94 8.54 9.73
C ARG A 80 7.14 9.05 8.93
N TYR A 81 7.95 8.15 8.40
CA TYR A 81 9.12 8.53 7.61
C TYR A 81 8.72 9.26 6.32
N LEU A 82 7.70 8.76 5.61
CA LEU A 82 7.20 9.37 4.38
C LEU A 82 6.65 10.78 4.64
N LEU A 83 5.80 10.96 5.66
CA LEU A 83 5.28 12.27 6.04
C LEU A 83 6.42 13.23 6.42
N LYS A 84 7.39 12.77 7.22
CA LYS A 84 8.50 13.63 7.65
C LYS A 84 9.38 14.13 6.49
N HIS A 85 9.56 13.33 5.44
CA HIS A 85 10.52 13.63 4.37
C HIS A 85 9.89 14.06 3.04
N GLY A 86 8.56 14.05 2.93
CA GLY A 86 7.85 14.43 1.71
C GLY A 86 6.33 14.43 1.86
N LEU A 87 5.65 13.94 0.82
CA LEU A 87 4.18 13.93 0.70
C LEU A 87 3.58 15.34 0.87
N LYS A 88 4.18 16.33 0.20
CA LYS A 88 3.73 17.73 0.29
C LYS A 88 2.27 17.82 -0.15
N GLY A 89 1.45 18.49 0.65
CA GLY A 89 0.01 18.62 0.41
C GLY A 89 -0.83 17.46 0.93
N LEU A 90 -0.23 16.43 1.54
CA LEU A 90 -0.97 15.39 2.25
C LEU A 90 -0.87 15.59 3.77
N ASP A 91 -2.02 15.52 4.43
CA ASP A 91 -2.17 15.74 5.89
C ASP A 91 -1.85 14.50 6.72
N GLY A 92 -1.88 13.31 6.12
CA GLY A 92 -1.64 12.07 6.83
C GLY A 92 -1.40 10.87 5.93
N CYS A 93 -1.04 9.75 6.56
CA CYS A 93 -0.87 8.46 5.93
C CYS A 93 -1.75 7.43 6.63
N ALA A 94 -2.61 6.77 5.86
CA ALA A 94 -3.34 5.60 6.32
C ALA A 94 -2.47 4.35 6.17
N TYR A 95 -2.60 3.39 7.09
CA TYR A 95 -1.89 2.13 7.07
C TYR A 95 -2.64 1.05 7.88
N LEU A 96 -2.29 -0.22 7.67
CA LEU A 96 -2.73 -1.33 8.53
C LEU A 96 -1.69 -1.57 9.63
N ASP A 97 -2.11 -1.66 10.88
CA ASP A 97 -1.21 -2.01 11.99
C ASP A 97 -0.92 -3.53 12.05
N SER A 98 -0.25 -3.98 13.11
CA SER A 98 0.08 -5.40 13.31
C SER A 98 -1.12 -6.32 13.50
N ASP A 99 -2.26 -5.74 13.83
CA ASP A 99 -3.50 -6.43 14.17
C ASP A 99 -4.56 -6.21 13.07
N ASP A 100 -4.13 -5.80 11.87
CA ASP A 100 -4.95 -5.48 10.69
C ASP A 100 -5.98 -4.35 10.91
N HIS A 101 -5.81 -3.51 11.93
CA HIS A 101 -6.64 -2.32 12.08
C HIS A 101 -6.23 -1.22 11.10
N LYS A 102 -7.23 -0.56 10.51
CA LYS A 102 -7.04 0.63 9.69
C LYS A 102 -6.68 1.81 10.60
N MET A 103 -5.47 2.32 10.47
CA MET A 103 -4.94 3.43 11.24
C MET A 103 -4.58 4.60 10.33
N VAL A 104 -4.58 5.81 10.88
CA VAL A 104 -4.06 7.01 10.21
C VAL A 104 -3.16 7.78 11.15
N ILE A 105 -1.99 8.18 10.63
CA ILE A 105 -1.10 9.15 11.30
C ILE A 105 -1.18 10.48 10.56
N LEU A 106 -1.51 11.54 11.30
CA LEU A 106 -1.55 12.91 10.78
C LEU A 106 -0.21 13.61 11.02
N ARG A 107 0.18 14.50 10.12
CA ARG A 107 1.46 15.24 10.14
C ARG A 107 1.68 16.00 11.45
N ASP A 108 0.61 16.59 11.99
CA ASP A 108 0.64 17.42 13.20
C ASP A 108 0.27 16.64 14.46
N ARG A 109 0.19 15.31 14.40
CA ARG A 109 -0.12 14.45 15.56
C ARG A 109 0.99 13.45 15.83
N VAL A 110 1.27 13.27 17.12
CA VAL A 110 2.25 12.27 17.57
C VAL A 110 1.66 10.87 17.51
N ARG A 111 0.39 10.70 17.89
CA ARG A 111 -0.26 9.39 17.98
C ARG A 111 -1.10 9.10 16.74
N PRO A 112 -1.02 7.87 16.19
CA PRO A 112 -1.98 7.41 15.19
C PRO A 112 -3.36 7.30 15.83
N VAL A 113 -4.39 7.41 14.99
CA VAL A 113 -5.78 7.17 15.39
C VAL A 113 -6.40 6.13 14.47
N PRO A 114 -7.41 5.36 14.93
CA PRO A 114 -8.19 4.51 14.06
C PRO A 114 -8.79 5.33 12.92
N LEU A 115 -8.72 4.79 11.70
CA LEU A 115 -9.43 5.32 10.56
C LEU A 115 -10.88 4.84 10.65
N SER A 116 -11.74 5.65 11.26
CA SER A 116 -13.19 5.40 11.27
C SER A 116 -13.73 5.58 9.85
N GLU A 117 -14.46 4.59 9.35
CA GLU A 117 -15.29 4.71 8.14
C GLU A 117 -16.50 5.61 8.38
#